data_AF-A0A849WM66-F1
#
_entry.id   AF-A0A849WM66-F1
#
_cell.length_a   1.000
_cell.length_b   1.000
_cell.length_c   1.000
_cell.angle_alpha   90.00
_cell.angle_beta   90.00
_cell.angle_gamma   90.00
#
_symmetry.space_group_name_H-M   'P 1'
#
loop_
_entity.id
_entity.type
_entity.pdbx_description
1 polymer ?
#
loop_
_entity_poly.entity_id
_entity_poly.type
_entity_poly.pdbx_seq_one_letter_code
_entity_poly.pdbx_strand_id
1 'polypeptide(L)'
;PQGNSPYLCSDMAGNALEWCYDCYQQNYYKNSPDKDPKGPEKEMETHVCRGGAFDSLLDNIYTTKRWHYFPKIKYDNLGVRLAK
;
A
#
# COMPACT_ATOMS: atom_id res chain seq x y z
N PRO A 1 -3.32 -20.69 -14.61
CA PRO A 1 -3.19 -19.23 -14.35
C PRO A 1 -1.87 -18.94 -13.63
N GLN A 2 -1.07 -17.98 -14.13
CA GLN A 2 0.26 -17.65 -13.58
C GLN A 2 0.20 -16.75 -12.32
N GLY A 3 -0.96 -16.65 -11.65
CA GLY A 3 -1.15 -15.81 -10.45
C GLY A 3 -1.49 -14.34 -10.72
N ASN A 4 -1.63 -13.93 -11.98
CA ASN A 4 -1.95 -12.54 -12.33
C ASN A 4 -3.41 -12.17 -12.05
N SER A 5 -3.64 -10.92 -11.66
CA SER A 5 -4.99 -10.35 -11.59
C SER A 5 -5.63 -10.20 -12.98
N PRO A 6 -6.94 -9.95 -13.07
CA PRO A 6 -7.61 -9.61 -14.34
C PRO A 6 -7.02 -8.37 -15.05
N TYR A 7 -6.25 -7.55 -14.34
CA TYR A 7 -5.58 -6.35 -14.86
C TYR A 7 -4.11 -6.60 -15.20
N LEU A 8 -3.68 -7.87 -15.28
CA LEU A 8 -2.32 -8.28 -15.59
C LEU A 8 -1.27 -7.81 -14.55
N CYS A 9 -1.70 -7.49 -13.34
CA CYS A 9 -0.78 -7.19 -12.24
C CYS A 9 -0.46 -8.47 -11.48
N SER A 10 0.83 -8.81 -11.40
CA SER A 10 1.37 -9.90 -10.60
C SER A 10 1.74 -9.41 -9.20
N ASP A 11 1.72 -10.30 -8.22
CA ASP A 11 2.26 -10.08 -6.86
C ASP A 11 1.64 -8.88 -6.13
N MET A 12 0.36 -8.59 -6.39
CA MET A 12 -0.38 -7.54 -5.65
C MET A 12 -0.71 -7.95 -4.20
N ALA A 13 -0.50 -9.23 -3.85
CA ALA A 13 -0.67 -9.77 -2.52
C ALA A 13 0.52 -10.68 -2.19
N GLY A 14 1.35 -10.30 -1.22
CA GLY A 14 2.62 -10.96 -0.89
C GLY A 14 3.80 -10.43 -1.71
N ASN A 15 4.87 -11.23 -1.78
CA ASN A 15 6.18 -10.85 -2.34
C ASN A 15 6.83 -9.67 -1.60
N ALA A 16 6.40 -8.45 -1.83
CA ALA A 16 6.89 -7.26 -1.13
C ALA A 16 5.76 -6.28 -0.87
N LEU A 17 5.83 -5.59 0.25
CA LEU A 17 5.01 -4.41 0.50
C LEU A 17 5.36 -3.35 -0.55
N GLU A 18 4.36 -2.65 -1.08
CA GLU A 18 4.58 -1.62 -2.10
C GLU A 18 4.23 -0.24 -1.54
N TRP A 19 5.19 0.69 -1.56
CA TRP A 19 4.97 2.10 -1.20
C TRP A 19 3.89 2.76 -2.08
N CYS A 20 3.06 3.59 -1.46
CA CYS A 20 2.13 4.52 -2.12
C CYS A 20 2.53 5.97 -1.83
N TYR A 21 2.10 6.88 -2.70
CA TYR A 21 2.34 8.32 -2.51
C TYR A 21 1.63 8.87 -1.28
N ASP A 22 0.44 8.37 -0.96
CA ASP A 22 -0.43 8.86 0.11
C ASP A 22 0.20 8.78 1.51
N CYS A 23 0.02 9.85 2.28
CA CYS A 23 0.21 9.85 3.73
C CYS A 23 -0.85 8.99 4.44
N TYR A 24 -0.47 8.28 5.50
CA TYR A 24 -1.41 7.47 6.26
C TYR A 24 -2.17 8.31 7.30
N GLN A 25 -3.50 8.22 7.26
CA GLN A 25 -4.38 8.66 8.35
C GLN A 25 -5.48 7.63 8.56
N GLN A 26 -5.63 7.16 9.80
CA GLN A 26 -6.52 6.05 10.16
C GLN A 26 -7.98 6.27 9.70
N ASN A 27 -8.52 7.48 9.90
CA ASN A 27 -9.90 7.82 9.58
C ASN A 27 -10.11 8.48 8.22
N TYR A 28 -9.09 8.51 7.34
CA TYR A 28 -9.14 9.26 6.06
C TYR A 28 -10.38 8.92 5.22
N TYR A 29 -10.73 7.63 5.13
CA TYR A 29 -11.86 7.17 4.32
C TYR A 29 -13.23 7.69 4.79
N LYS A 30 -13.37 8.21 6.02
CA LYS A 30 -14.64 8.78 6.49
C LYS A 30 -14.98 10.10 5.79
N ASN A 31 -13.97 10.86 5.37
CA ASN A 31 -14.11 12.21 4.81
C ASN A 31 -13.37 12.36 3.46
N SER A 32 -12.96 11.25 2.84
CA SER A 32 -12.23 11.25 1.58
C SER A 32 -13.12 11.79 0.45
N PRO A 33 -12.58 12.58 -0.51
CA PRO A 33 -13.33 12.90 -1.72
C PRO A 33 -13.58 11.63 -2.54
N ASP A 34 -14.70 11.60 -3.27
CA ASP A 34 -15.10 10.45 -4.10
C ASP A 34 -14.25 10.31 -5.37
N LYS A 35 -13.65 11.41 -5.83
CA LYS A 35 -12.86 11.47 -7.07
C LYS A 35 -11.42 11.83 -6.76
N ASP A 36 -10.50 11.00 -7.26
CA ASP A 36 -9.04 11.19 -7.19
C ASP A 36 -8.52 11.58 -5.79
N PRO A 37 -8.82 10.80 -4.72
CA PRO A 37 -8.31 11.09 -3.38
C PRO A 37 -6.78 11.00 -3.35
N LYS A 38 -6.14 12.00 -2.75
CA LYS A 38 -4.67 12.12 -2.68
C LYS A 38 -4.09 11.88 -1.29
N GLY A 39 -4.89 11.34 -0.38
CA GLY A 39 -4.57 11.27 1.03
C GLY A 39 -4.94 12.56 1.79
N PRO A 40 -4.58 12.64 3.08
CA PRO A 40 -4.90 13.78 3.95
C PRO A 40 -4.31 15.10 3.43
N GLU A 41 -5.01 16.22 3.66
CA GLU A 41 -4.51 17.55 3.24
C GLU A 41 -3.22 17.97 3.95
N LYS A 42 -3.08 17.58 5.21
CA LYS A 42 -1.85 17.80 5.99
C LYS A 42 -0.96 16.59 5.85
N GLU A 43 0.31 16.84 5.54
CA GLU A 43 1.35 15.81 5.51
C GLU A 43 1.42 15.12 6.88
N MET A 44 1.45 13.78 6.86
CA MET A 44 1.57 12.94 8.04
C MET A 44 2.98 12.35 8.08
N GLU A 45 3.40 11.84 9.23
CA GLU A 45 4.77 11.34 9.40
C GLU A 45 5.07 10.04 8.62
N THR A 46 4.04 9.33 8.17
CA THR A 46 4.17 8.01 7.54
C THR A 46 3.39 7.92 6.25
N HIS A 47 3.91 7.16 5.30
CA HIS A 47 3.28 6.87 4.01
C HIS A 47 2.70 5.47 4.00
N VAL A 48 1.67 5.26 3.17
CA VAL A 48 0.97 3.99 3.05
C VAL A 48 1.81 2.96 2.29
N CYS A 49 1.76 1.70 2.74
CA CYS A 49 2.26 0.53 2.00
C CYS A 49 1.15 -0.53 1.88
N ARG A 50 1.12 -1.26 0.75
CA ARG A 50 0.05 -2.22 0.40
C ARG A 50 0.60 -3.58 -0.03
N GLY A 51 -0.28 -4.59 -0.07
CA GLY A 51 -0.02 -5.92 -0.61
C GLY A 51 0.49 -6.95 0.40
N GLY A 52 1.17 -6.52 1.47
CA GLY A 52 1.91 -7.45 2.32
C GLY A 52 3.17 -7.96 1.61
N ALA A 53 3.94 -8.81 2.26
CA ALA A 53 5.24 -9.28 1.76
C ALA A 53 5.44 -10.78 1.99
N PHE A 54 6.58 -11.32 1.56
CA PHE A 54 6.90 -12.75 1.66
C PHE A 54 6.91 -13.29 3.11
N ASP A 55 7.12 -12.41 4.09
CA ASP A 55 7.15 -12.72 5.52
C ASP A 55 5.87 -12.30 6.26
N SER A 56 4.86 -11.81 5.54
CA SER A 56 3.58 -11.41 6.13
C SER A 56 2.71 -12.62 6.48
N LEU A 57 2.05 -12.55 7.63
CA LEU A 57 1.00 -13.50 7.99
C LEU A 57 -0.16 -13.43 6.98
N LEU A 58 -0.87 -14.55 6.79
CA LEU A 58 -1.99 -14.68 5.84
C LEU A 58 -3.09 -13.61 6.07
N ASP A 59 -3.28 -13.22 7.32
CA ASP A 59 -4.22 -12.22 7.77
C ASP A 59 -3.75 -10.77 7.56
N ASN A 60 -2.60 -10.58 6.89
CA ASN A 60 -2.03 -9.28 6.55
C ASN A 60 -1.77 -9.07 5.05
N ILE A 61 -2.10 -10.03 4.17
CA ILE A 61 -1.94 -9.93 2.71
C ILE A 61 -3.23 -9.53 1.98
N TYR A 62 -4.26 -9.08 2.70
CA TYR A 62 -5.52 -8.64 2.10
C TYR A 62 -5.36 -7.30 1.36
N THR A 63 -6.09 -7.13 0.25
CA THR A 63 -6.07 -5.92 -0.59
C THR A 63 -6.49 -4.64 0.15
N THR A 64 -7.28 -4.78 1.22
CA THR A 64 -7.78 -3.65 2.03
C THR A 64 -6.82 -3.25 3.16
N LYS A 65 -5.85 -4.09 3.53
CA LYS A 65 -4.88 -3.79 4.59
C LYS A 65 -4.01 -2.60 4.16
N ARG A 66 -3.78 -1.68 5.09
CA ARG A 66 -2.90 -0.53 4.89
C ARG A 66 -1.82 -0.54 5.96
N TRP A 67 -0.62 -0.92 5.56
CA TRP A 67 0.57 -0.69 6.37
C TRP A 67 1.00 0.77 6.22
N HIS A 68 1.84 1.24 7.13
CA HIS A 68 2.44 2.56 7.00
C HIS A 68 3.76 2.63 7.75
N TYR A 69 4.73 3.31 7.17
CA TYR A 69 6.07 3.47 7.72
C TYR A 69 6.59 4.88 7.48
N PHE A 70 7.61 5.28 8.25
CA PHE A 70 8.33 6.52 8.00
C PHE A 70 9.07 6.43 6.66
N PRO A 71 9.04 7.47 5.81
CA PRO A 71 9.55 7.41 4.44
C PRO A 71 11.07 7.15 4.32
N LYS A 72 11.83 7.25 5.41
CA LYS A 72 13.27 6.95 5.44
C LYS A 72 13.59 5.47 5.72
N ILE A 73 12.58 4.67 6.06
CA ILE A 73 12.77 3.25 6.37
C ILE A 73 13.04 2.46 5.09
N LYS A 74 13.92 1.46 5.23
CA LYS A 74 14.23 0.48 4.19
C LYS A 74 14.19 -0.90 4.82
N TYR A 75 13.38 -1.78 4.25
CA TYR A 75 13.34 -3.19 4.59
C TYR A 75 13.55 -4.02 3.32
N ASP A 76 14.06 -5.22 3.47
CA ASP A 76 14.21 -6.20 2.39
C ASP A 76 12.87 -6.67 1.81
N ASN A 77 11.80 -6.55 2.58
CA ASN A 77 10.44 -6.91 2.22
C ASN A 77 9.59 -5.72 1.72
N LEU A 78 10.20 -4.54 1.48
CA LEU A 78 9.51 -3.30 1.13
C LEU A 78 10.06 -2.69 -0.17
N GLY A 79 9.22 -2.64 -1.20
CA GLY A 79 9.52 -2.15 -2.54
C GLY A 79 8.54 -1.09 -3.04
N VAL A 80 8.47 -0.94 -4.36
CA VAL A 80 7.59 0.03 -5.04
C VAL A 80 7.19 -0.48 -6.41
N ARG A 81 5.97 -0.13 -6.84
CA ARG A 81 5.49 -0.30 -8.21
C ARG A 81 5.17 1.06 -8.80
N LEU A 82 5.56 1.26 -10.05
CA LEU A 82 5.39 2.54 -10.73
C LEU A 82 3.99 2.68 -11.34
N ALA A 83 3.49 3.92 -11.35
CA ALA A 83 2.26 4.33 -12.03
C ALA A 83 2.53 5.60 -12.86
N LYS A 84 1.67 5.88 -13.84
CA LYS A 84 1.75 7.05 -14.71
C LYS A 84 0.37 7.68 -14.90
#